data_AF-A0CDA6-F1
#
_entry.id   AF-A0CDA6-F1
#
_cell.length_a   1.000
_cell.length_b   1.000
_cell.length_c   1.000
_cell.angle_alpha   90.00
_cell.angle_beta   90.00
_cell.angle_gamma   90.00
#
_symmetry.space_group_name_H-M   'P 1'
#
loop_
_entity.id
_entity.type
_entity.pdbx_description
1 polymer ?
#
loop_
_entity_poly.entity_id
_entity_poly.type
_entity_poly.pdbx_seq_one_letter_code
_entity_poly.pdbx_strand_id
1 'polypeptide(L)'
;MTMYNQGDIMKIANNFLRNADFFGTPFVQQISEKQSIYRSAIGGLITLIIFSASLAYTTWILYQWQTNQFSPKISHSLYISDFNLIDFNYDIVRIYFWKLDATYIDPFEERVLLPVLSFMNYDGSISSKVIKMSIETTSDGNKYFLPKLHFGEEYQNGNLYISSDATILFIKCQQEYLEDGEQCADQEKSDQFFSQPFNVITTEVTYKSIDSNNGETKTSTQEYYFQVEPSNCYTLNIFLQSNLYEVRDYFLFGSPKIQEYINGAFIQTQTNTFNYCKLAYGNDALGVVYLTMQANQIKTIFEYPHAGDLLANIGSIVSLLFMIKYIIILLNQHFLQENLIHSIIRIYYPQFKNVKIFRNWKFQINKVKIGDKFVDVNQFQQFYNKIVEKIQNKMSYLNLLYEISRLYFLIRSSQSRDVIRKTHQIGIRMGFVQDLELFQDFNSKSEYSSDGQFQMNDEDVSILSVEERTQIASGEKIPEEIINQYDFFEINKII
;
A
#
# COMPACT_ATOMS: atom_id res chain seq x y z
N MET A 1 -50.41 -6.18 0.29
CA MET A 1 -49.25 -5.54 -0.38
C MET A 1 -49.47 -4.04 -0.29
N THR A 2 -49.03 -3.44 0.81
CA THR A 2 -49.27 -2.02 1.13
C THR A 2 -48.41 -1.14 0.23
N MET A 3 -49.05 -0.39 -0.66
CA MET A 3 -48.38 0.67 -1.43
C MET A 3 -47.90 1.74 -0.45
N TYR A 4 -46.61 1.71 -0.14
CA TYR A 4 -45.97 2.85 0.54
C TYR A 4 -46.13 4.08 -0.33
N ASN A 5 -46.71 5.13 0.25
CA ASN A 5 -46.87 6.41 -0.42
C ASN A 5 -45.46 6.96 -0.75
N GLN A 6 -45.25 7.44 -1.98
CA GLN A 6 -43.92 7.82 -2.49
C GLN A 6 -43.20 8.86 -1.61
N GLY A 7 -43.97 9.67 -0.86
CA GLY A 7 -43.46 10.64 0.12
C GLY A 7 -42.90 10.02 1.41
N ASP A 8 -43.36 8.85 1.83
CA ASP A 8 -42.87 8.19 3.05
C ASP A 8 -41.52 7.52 2.80
N ILE A 9 -41.34 6.94 1.60
CA ILE A 9 -40.04 6.38 1.16
C ILE A 9 -38.98 7.48 1.12
N MET A 10 -39.32 8.66 0.61
CA MET A 10 -38.39 9.79 0.52
C MET A 10 -37.99 10.33 1.91
N LYS A 11 -38.91 10.35 2.89
CA LYS A 11 -38.61 10.74 4.28
C LYS A 11 -37.71 9.72 4.97
N ILE A 12 -37.97 8.43 4.77
CA ILE A 12 -37.14 7.35 5.34
C ILE A 12 -35.73 7.42 4.77
N ALA A 13 -35.59 7.57 3.45
CA ALA A 13 -34.29 7.70 2.79
C ALA A 13 -33.51 8.93 3.28
N ASN A 14 -34.18 10.08 3.42
CA ASN A 14 -33.56 11.29 3.94
C ASN A 14 -33.07 11.13 5.39
N ASN A 15 -33.87 10.50 6.26
CA ASN A 15 -33.46 10.22 7.63
C ASN A 15 -32.29 9.25 7.70
N PHE A 16 -32.29 8.20 6.86
CA PHE A 16 -31.17 7.27 6.75
C PHE A 16 -29.88 7.99 6.33
N LEU A 17 -29.94 8.82 5.29
CA LEU A 17 -28.79 9.60 4.83
C LEU A 17 -28.27 10.54 5.92
N ARG A 18 -29.15 11.25 6.63
CA ARG A 18 -28.71 12.09 7.76
C ARG A 18 -28.08 11.28 8.89
N ASN A 19 -28.53 10.06 9.14
CA ASN A 19 -27.91 9.20 10.14
C ASN A 19 -26.54 8.67 9.70
N ALA A 20 -26.35 8.43 8.40
CA ALA A 20 -25.09 7.97 7.80
C ALA A 20 -24.01 9.06 7.73
N ASP A 21 -24.34 10.34 7.96
CA ASP A 21 -23.37 11.44 8.01
C ASP A 21 -22.50 11.35 9.28
N PHE A 22 -21.32 10.74 9.13
CA PHE A 22 -20.30 10.67 10.18
C PHE A 22 -19.51 11.99 10.33
N PHE A 23 -19.67 12.94 9.40
CA PHE A 23 -18.94 14.20 9.36
C PHE A 23 -19.81 15.39 9.79
N GLY A 24 -20.81 15.13 10.63
CA GLY A 24 -21.68 16.14 11.20
C GLY A 24 -20.91 17.24 11.95
N THR A 25 -21.49 18.42 12.01
CA THR A 25 -20.87 19.61 12.62
C THR A 25 -21.51 19.92 13.97
N PRO A 26 -20.73 20.19 15.02
CA PRO A 26 -21.29 20.53 16.32
C PRO A 26 -22.07 21.85 16.23
N PHE A 27 -23.21 21.90 16.91
CA PHE A 27 -24.02 23.11 17.04
C PHE A 27 -23.45 23.97 18.17
N VAL A 28 -22.75 25.05 17.83
CA VAL A 28 -22.00 25.88 18.79
C VAL A 28 -22.92 26.62 19.78
N GLN A 29 -24.18 26.88 19.42
CA GLN A 29 -25.16 27.55 20.28
C GLN A 29 -26.17 26.53 20.82
N GLN A 30 -25.78 25.63 21.72
CA GLN A 30 -26.66 24.59 22.26
C GLN A 30 -27.91 25.17 22.94
N ILE A 31 -29.06 25.18 22.26
CA ILE A 31 -30.37 25.54 22.85
C ILE A 31 -31.16 24.27 23.24
N SER A 32 -30.68 23.07 22.85
CA SER A 32 -31.30 21.78 23.20
C SER A 32 -30.26 20.67 23.36
N GLU A 33 -30.29 19.94 24.49
CA GLU A 33 -29.42 18.77 24.75
C GLU A 33 -29.54 17.65 23.70
N LYS A 34 -30.68 17.55 22.98
CA LYS A 34 -30.95 16.44 22.06
C LYS A 34 -30.38 16.62 20.65
N GLN A 35 -29.83 17.79 20.30
CA GLN A 35 -29.26 18.07 18.97
C GLN A 35 -27.94 18.82 19.06
N SER A 36 -26.90 18.14 19.56
CA SER A 36 -25.54 18.70 19.63
C SER A 36 -24.81 18.69 18.28
N ILE A 37 -25.25 17.89 17.30
CA ILE A 37 -24.57 17.72 16.00
C ILE A 37 -25.57 17.87 14.85
N TYR A 38 -25.32 18.81 13.94
CA TYR A 38 -26.03 18.90 12.68
C TYR A 38 -25.48 17.89 11.69
N ARG A 39 -26.38 17.08 11.12
CA ARG A 39 -26.11 16.11 10.06
C ARG A 39 -26.97 16.41 8.84
N SER A 40 -26.37 16.36 7.66
CA SER A 40 -27.04 16.59 6.38
C SER A 40 -27.15 15.31 5.56
N ALA A 41 -28.19 15.22 4.72
CA ALA A 41 -28.36 14.07 3.83
C ALA A 41 -27.29 14.02 2.73
N ILE A 42 -26.79 15.19 2.31
CA ILE A 42 -25.68 15.31 1.36
C ILE A 42 -24.39 14.80 2.01
N GLY A 43 -24.13 15.18 3.26
CA GLY A 43 -23.00 14.69 4.03
C GLY A 43 -23.00 13.16 4.12
N GLY A 44 -24.13 12.56 4.49
CA GLY A 44 -24.25 11.10 4.54
C GLY A 44 -24.13 10.40 3.20
N LEU A 45 -24.64 10.99 2.11
CA LEU A 45 -24.42 10.46 0.76
C LEU A 45 -22.93 10.45 0.39
N ILE A 46 -22.21 11.54 0.67
CA ILE A 46 -20.76 11.61 0.41
C ILE A 46 -20.01 10.62 1.31
N THR A 47 -20.40 10.48 2.58
CA THR A 47 -19.83 9.49 3.48
C THR A 47 -19.97 8.07 2.92
N LEU A 48 -21.16 7.69 2.45
CA LEU A 48 -21.38 6.39 1.81
C LEU A 48 -20.50 6.18 0.57
N ILE A 49 -20.35 7.21 -0.26
CA ILE A 49 -19.47 7.16 -1.45
C ILE A 49 -18.01 6.94 -1.02
N ILE A 50 -17.52 7.65 -0.01
CA ILE A 50 -16.14 7.50 0.49
C ILE A 50 -15.91 6.08 1.03
N PHE A 51 -16.83 5.54 1.83
CA PHE A 51 -16.72 4.19 2.36
C PHE A 51 -16.77 3.13 1.26
N SER A 52 -17.68 3.28 0.29
CA SER A 52 -17.80 2.38 -0.85
C SER A 52 -16.55 2.41 -1.72
N ALA A 53 -16.02 3.60 -2.04
CA ALA A 53 -14.79 3.75 -2.80
C ALA A 53 -13.57 3.15 -2.07
N SER A 54 -13.48 3.36 -0.75
CA SER A 54 -12.42 2.78 0.09
C SER A 54 -12.47 1.25 0.11
N LEU A 55 -13.67 0.67 0.24
CA LEU A 55 -13.86 -0.78 0.20
C LEU A 55 -13.54 -1.36 -1.18
N ALA A 56 -13.99 -0.70 -2.25
CA ALA A 56 -13.69 -1.10 -3.63
C ALA A 56 -12.18 -1.06 -3.89
N TYR A 57 -11.50 0.00 -3.47
CA TYR A 57 -10.04 0.12 -3.59
C TYR A 57 -9.31 -0.97 -2.78
N THR A 58 -9.75 -1.24 -1.56
CA THR A 58 -9.18 -2.32 -0.74
C THR A 58 -9.32 -3.68 -1.41
N THR A 59 -10.51 -3.96 -1.95
CA THR A 59 -10.78 -5.20 -2.70
C THR A 59 -9.91 -5.30 -3.95
N TRP A 60 -9.74 -4.19 -4.67
CA TRP A 60 -8.87 -4.12 -5.84
C TRP A 60 -7.40 -4.40 -5.49
N ILE A 61 -6.87 -3.81 -4.42
CA ILE A 61 -5.49 -4.05 -3.98
C ILE A 61 -5.28 -5.51 -3.54
N LEU A 62 -6.25 -6.10 -2.84
CA LEU A 62 -6.19 -7.52 -2.49
C LEU A 62 -6.23 -8.43 -3.73
N TYR A 63 -7.04 -8.09 -4.73
CA TYR A 63 -7.08 -8.80 -6.01
C TYR A 63 -5.75 -8.72 -6.75
N GLN A 64 -5.18 -7.52 -6.87
CA GLN A 64 -3.86 -7.27 -7.47
C GLN A 64 -2.77 -8.09 -6.78
N TRP A 65 -2.80 -8.15 -5.45
CA TRP A 65 -1.90 -8.97 -4.65
C TRP A 65 -2.06 -10.46 -4.92
N GLN A 66 -3.30 -10.97 -4.89
CA GLN A 66 -3.57 -12.39 -5.16
C GLN A 66 -3.15 -12.83 -6.58
N THR A 67 -3.21 -11.92 -7.55
CA THR A 67 -2.82 -12.17 -8.94
C THR A 67 -1.35 -11.90 -9.25
N ASN A 68 -0.51 -11.64 -8.24
CA ASN A 68 0.93 -11.33 -8.39
C ASN A 68 1.21 -10.18 -9.37
N GLN A 69 0.33 -9.18 -9.44
CA GLN A 69 0.50 -8.01 -10.32
C GLN A 69 1.40 -6.93 -9.70
N PHE A 70 1.78 -7.07 -8.43
CA PHE A 70 2.78 -6.20 -7.82
C PHE A 70 4.18 -6.72 -8.12
N SER A 71 5.02 -5.86 -8.69
CA SER A 71 6.43 -6.16 -8.85
C SER A 71 7.12 -6.24 -7.47
N PRO A 72 7.94 -7.26 -7.22
CA PRO A 72 8.71 -7.34 -6.00
C PRO A 72 9.80 -6.26 -5.97
N LYS A 73 10.23 -5.91 -4.76
CA LYS A 73 11.46 -5.14 -4.57
C LYS A 73 12.62 -6.10 -4.81
N ILE A 74 13.51 -5.75 -5.73
CA ILE A 74 14.67 -6.57 -6.09
C ILE A 74 15.91 -5.88 -5.53
N SER A 75 16.72 -6.62 -4.79
CA SER A 75 18.04 -6.15 -4.34
C SER A 75 19.12 -7.15 -4.68
N HIS A 76 20.29 -6.63 -5.04
CA HIS A 76 21.46 -7.43 -5.38
C HIS A 76 22.58 -7.14 -4.39
N SER A 77 23.25 -8.19 -3.92
CA SER A 77 24.51 -8.07 -3.21
C SER A 77 25.52 -9.10 -3.73
N LEU A 78 26.81 -8.82 -3.56
CA LEU A 78 27.88 -9.74 -3.92
C LEU A 78 28.40 -10.41 -2.66
N TYR A 79 28.62 -11.72 -2.71
CA TYR A 79 29.25 -12.46 -1.62
C TYR A 79 30.08 -13.62 -2.16
N ILE A 80 30.91 -14.20 -1.30
CA ILE A 80 31.76 -15.33 -1.67
C ILE A 80 30.93 -16.60 -1.53
N SER A 81 30.79 -17.33 -2.64
CA SER A 81 30.05 -18.58 -2.67
C SER A 81 30.81 -19.72 -2.03
N ASP A 82 30.09 -20.62 -1.37
CA ASP A 82 30.52 -21.97 -1.03
C ASP A 82 29.94 -23.02 -2.00
N PHE A 83 29.12 -22.59 -2.99
CA PHE A 83 28.48 -23.43 -4.01
C PHE A 83 27.65 -24.62 -3.49
N ASN A 84 27.39 -24.67 -2.17
CA ASN A 84 26.81 -25.81 -1.49
C ASN A 84 25.34 -26.06 -1.87
N LEU A 85 24.66 -25.03 -2.39
CA LEU A 85 23.26 -25.12 -2.78
C LEU A 85 23.08 -25.18 -4.30
N ILE A 86 24.16 -25.15 -5.10
CA ILE A 86 24.05 -25.26 -6.56
C ILE A 86 23.43 -26.61 -6.92
N ASP A 87 22.26 -26.54 -7.54
CA ASP A 87 21.64 -27.70 -8.17
C ASP A 87 22.37 -28.02 -9.49
N PHE A 88 23.23 -29.04 -9.51
CA PHE A 88 23.85 -29.56 -10.72
C PHE A 88 22.99 -30.60 -11.45
N ASN A 89 21.75 -30.86 -11.02
CA ASN A 89 20.91 -31.92 -11.59
C ASN A 89 20.24 -31.54 -12.93
N TYR A 90 20.84 -30.62 -13.69
CA TYR A 90 20.40 -30.28 -15.04
C TYR A 90 21.59 -30.09 -15.98
N ASP A 91 21.32 -30.18 -17.29
CA ASP A 91 22.35 -30.13 -18.34
C ASP A 91 22.91 -28.71 -18.52
N ILE A 92 23.87 -28.33 -17.68
CA ILE A 92 24.48 -26.99 -17.69
C ILE A 92 25.24 -26.73 -18.99
N VAL A 93 26.02 -27.70 -19.46
CA VAL A 93 26.76 -27.58 -20.71
C VAL A 93 26.34 -28.69 -21.66
N ARG A 94 26.04 -28.32 -22.90
CA ARG A 94 25.83 -29.26 -24.02
C ARG A 94 26.79 -28.95 -25.13
N ILE A 95 27.28 -29.98 -25.80
CA ILE A 95 28.22 -29.82 -26.91
C ILE A 95 27.71 -30.63 -28.08
N TYR A 96 27.71 -30.07 -29.28
CA TYR A 96 27.39 -30.79 -30.50
C TYR A 96 28.10 -30.18 -31.70
N PHE A 97 28.11 -30.91 -32.80
CA PHE A 97 28.58 -30.40 -34.07
C PHE A 97 27.41 -29.81 -34.85
N TRP A 98 27.54 -28.59 -35.35
CA TRP A 98 26.48 -27.98 -36.14
C TRP A 98 26.53 -28.48 -37.58
N LYS A 99 25.71 -29.47 -37.87
CA LYS A 99 25.58 -30.06 -39.20
C LYS A 99 24.65 -29.23 -40.08
N LEU A 100 25.21 -28.58 -41.11
CA LEU A 100 24.43 -27.73 -42.03
C LEU A 100 23.59 -28.54 -43.03
N ASP A 101 24.14 -29.64 -43.54
CA ASP A 101 23.49 -30.56 -44.48
C ASP A 101 23.76 -32.01 -44.07
N ALA A 102 22.84 -32.91 -44.37
CA ALA A 102 22.94 -34.35 -44.13
C ALA A 102 24.22 -34.97 -44.73
N THR A 103 24.75 -34.38 -45.81
CA THR A 103 25.97 -34.85 -46.50
C THR A 103 27.27 -34.50 -45.77
N TYR A 104 27.24 -33.61 -44.78
CA TYR A 104 28.44 -33.18 -44.07
C TYR A 104 28.88 -34.27 -43.08
N ILE A 105 30.19 -34.40 -42.90
CA ILE A 105 30.77 -35.35 -41.95
C ILE A 105 30.62 -34.76 -40.56
N ASP A 106 29.89 -35.45 -39.69
CA ASP A 106 29.89 -35.15 -38.26
C ASP A 106 31.16 -35.78 -37.65
N PRO A 107 32.09 -34.97 -37.12
CA PRO A 107 33.37 -35.47 -36.63
C PRO A 107 33.22 -36.34 -35.39
N PHE A 108 32.10 -36.26 -34.68
CA PHE A 108 31.85 -37.03 -33.47
C PHE A 108 31.23 -38.38 -33.77
N GLU A 109 30.28 -38.45 -34.72
CA GLU A 109 29.67 -39.72 -35.13
C GLU A 109 30.67 -40.60 -35.89
N GLU A 110 31.44 -40.00 -36.79
CA GLU A 110 32.46 -40.71 -37.57
C GLU A 110 33.77 -40.90 -36.80
N ARG A 111 33.87 -40.39 -35.56
CA ARG A 111 35.05 -40.48 -34.70
C ARG A 111 36.33 -39.93 -35.35
N VAL A 112 36.20 -38.77 -35.99
CA VAL A 112 37.34 -37.94 -36.42
C VAL A 112 37.88 -37.15 -35.22
N LEU A 113 36.98 -36.63 -34.39
CA LEU A 113 37.29 -35.90 -33.15
C LEU A 113 36.65 -36.60 -31.95
N LEU A 114 37.34 -36.55 -30.81
CA LEU A 114 36.82 -37.03 -29.53
C LEU A 114 36.75 -35.86 -28.53
N PRO A 115 35.60 -35.61 -27.91
CA PRO A 115 35.51 -34.69 -26.79
C PRO A 115 35.96 -35.39 -25.50
N VAL A 116 37.03 -34.91 -24.90
CA VAL A 116 37.62 -35.43 -23.67
C VAL A 116 37.44 -34.42 -22.55
N LEU A 117 36.75 -34.82 -21.48
CA LEU A 117 36.62 -34.02 -20.27
C LEU A 117 37.81 -34.32 -19.35
N SER A 118 38.54 -33.28 -19.01
CA SER A 118 39.72 -33.32 -18.16
C SER A 118 39.49 -32.46 -16.92
N PHE A 119 39.76 -33.03 -15.75
CA PHE A 119 39.79 -32.33 -14.47
C PHE A 119 41.23 -32.27 -13.97
N MET A 120 41.62 -31.11 -13.42
CA MET A 120 42.88 -31.00 -12.69
C MET A 120 42.61 -31.41 -11.24
N ASN A 121 43.21 -32.52 -10.83
CA ASN A 121 43.16 -33.00 -9.46
C ASN A 121 44.11 -32.17 -8.58
N TYR A 122 43.89 -32.23 -7.27
CA TYR A 122 44.68 -31.46 -6.28
C TYR A 122 46.16 -31.79 -6.25
N ASP A 123 46.56 -33.02 -6.61
CA ASP A 123 47.95 -33.45 -6.72
C ASP A 123 48.63 -32.96 -8.01
N GLY A 124 47.92 -32.20 -8.83
CA GLY A 124 48.35 -31.75 -10.15
C GLY A 124 48.22 -32.82 -11.23
N SER A 125 47.68 -34.01 -10.92
CA SER A 125 47.36 -35.01 -11.94
C SER A 125 46.13 -34.60 -12.73
N ILE A 126 46.07 -34.99 -14.00
CA ILE A 126 44.93 -34.71 -14.87
C ILE A 126 44.16 -36.00 -15.04
N SER A 127 42.90 -36.04 -14.57
CA SER A 127 41.99 -37.14 -14.88
C SER A 127 41.20 -36.81 -16.14
N SER A 128 41.34 -37.64 -17.18
CA SER A 128 40.70 -37.41 -18.47
C SER A 128 39.75 -38.55 -18.81
N LYS A 129 38.57 -38.22 -19.31
CA LYS A 129 37.55 -39.20 -19.72
C LYS A 129 36.83 -38.73 -20.98
N VAL A 130 36.69 -39.61 -21.96
CA VAL A 130 35.88 -39.33 -23.15
C VAL A 130 34.42 -39.12 -22.73
N ILE A 131 33.82 -38.03 -23.21
CA ILE A 131 32.42 -37.74 -22.96
C ILE A 131 31.59 -38.67 -23.83
N LYS A 132 30.65 -39.41 -23.21
CA LYS A 132 29.75 -40.28 -23.96
C LYS A 132 28.70 -39.43 -24.69
N MET A 133 28.47 -39.76 -25.95
CA MET A 133 27.41 -39.14 -26.75
C MET A 133 26.04 -39.49 -26.17
N SER A 134 25.13 -38.52 -26.14
CA SER A 134 23.75 -38.71 -25.72
C SER A 134 22.99 -39.56 -26.72
N ILE A 135 21.98 -40.29 -26.21
CA ILE A 135 21.01 -41.02 -27.02
C ILE A 135 19.97 -40.05 -27.62
N GLU A 136 19.76 -38.92 -26.96
CA GLU A 136 18.84 -37.87 -27.37
C GLU A 136 19.47 -36.94 -28.42
N THR A 137 18.61 -36.29 -29.21
CA THR A 137 19.01 -35.31 -30.24
C THR A 137 18.51 -33.92 -29.88
N THR A 138 19.21 -32.88 -30.33
CA THR A 138 18.74 -31.49 -30.26
C THR A 138 17.48 -31.28 -31.11
N SER A 139 16.84 -30.10 -30.99
CA SER A 139 15.69 -29.73 -31.83
C SER A 139 15.98 -29.82 -33.32
N ASP A 140 17.23 -29.62 -33.69
CA ASP A 140 17.70 -29.62 -35.08
C ASP A 140 18.16 -31.00 -35.53
N GLY A 141 17.99 -32.03 -34.69
CA GLY A 141 18.30 -33.42 -34.98
C GLY A 141 19.77 -33.84 -34.76
N ASN A 142 20.61 -32.96 -34.21
CA ASN A 142 22.01 -33.26 -33.95
C ASN A 142 22.17 -34.04 -32.63
N LYS A 143 23.08 -35.02 -32.60
CA LYS A 143 23.45 -35.66 -31.33
C LYS A 143 24.37 -34.74 -30.53
N TYR A 144 24.26 -34.80 -29.21
CA TYR A 144 25.03 -33.94 -28.32
C TYR A 144 25.72 -34.72 -27.21
N PHE A 145 26.68 -34.08 -26.56
CA PHE A 145 27.43 -34.57 -25.42
C PHE A 145 27.00 -33.83 -24.16
N LEU A 146 26.88 -34.58 -23.07
CA LEU A 146 26.60 -34.07 -21.72
C LEU A 146 27.82 -34.28 -20.82
N PRO A 147 28.74 -33.31 -20.73
CA PRO A 147 29.76 -33.34 -19.70
C PRO A 147 29.11 -33.38 -18.32
N LYS A 148 29.41 -34.42 -17.55
CA LYS A 148 29.03 -34.47 -16.13
C LYS A 148 30.01 -33.60 -15.34
N LEU A 149 29.66 -32.34 -15.19
CA LEU A 149 30.46 -31.37 -14.46
C LEU A 149 30.27 -31.60 -12.97
N HIS A 150 31.39 -31.70 -12.26
CA HIS A 150 31.42 -31.74 -10.81
C HIS A 150 32.26 -30.55 -10.36
N PHE A 151 31.62 -29.39 -10.24
CA PHE A 151 32.23 -28.23 -9.58
C PHE A 151 31.85 -28.30 -8.11
N GLY A 152 32.82 -28.21 -7.20
CA GLY A 152 32.50 -28.27 -5.78
C GLY A 152 33.63 -28.65 -4.85
N GLU A 153 33.23 -28.72 -3.58
CA GLU A 153 34.03 -28.90 -2.38
C GLU A 153 34.45 -30.37 -2.18
N GLU A 154 35.76 -30.64 -2.18
CA GLU A 154 36.31 -31.87 -1.62
C GLU A 154 36.95 -31.56 -0.26
N TYR A 155 36.44 -32.18 0.80
CA TYR A 155 37.04 -32.09 2.13
C TYR A 155 38.18 -33.10 2.24
N GLN A 156 39.41 -32.60 2.35
CA GLN A 156 40.59 -33.42 2.62
C GLN A 156 41.30 -32.92 3.88
N ASN A 157 41.45 -33.81 4.88
CA ASN A 157 42.08 -33.51 6.17
C ASN A 157 41.46 -32.32 6.93
N GLY A 158 40.16 -32.07 6.76
CA GLY A 158 39.44 -30.96 7.40
C GLY A 158 39.63 -29.59 6.73
N ASN A 159 40.41 -29.53 5.65
CA ASN A 159 40.52 -28.35 4.81
C ASN A 159 39.59 -28.48 3.62
N LEU A 160 38.91 -27.38 3.31
CA LEU A 160 38.00 -27.26 2.20
C LEU A 160 38.75 -26.90 0.92
N TYR A 161 38.64 -27.74 -0.10
CA TYR A 161 39.20 -27.44 -1.42
C TYR A 161 38.08 -27.38 -2.45
N ILE A 162 38.05 -26.30 -3.23
CA ILE A 162 37.07 -26.07 -4.28
C ILE A 162 37.76 -26.37 -5.61
N SER A 163 37.37 -27.45 -6.30
CA SER A 163 37.74 -27.61 -7.70
C SER A 163 36.74 -26.81 -8.55
N SER A 164 37.20 -25.67 -9.07
CA SER A 164 36.35 -24.76 -9.83
C SER A 164 36.41 -25.01 -11.34
N ASP A 165 37.36 -25.82 -11.81
CA ASP A 165 37.80 -25.80 -13.20
C ASP A 165 37.68 -27.18 -13.86
N ALA A 166 37.09 -27.19 -15.06
CA ALA A 166 36.98 -28.36 -15.92
C ALA A 166 37.36 -27.97 -17.34
N THR A 167 38.10 -28.83 -18.05
CA THR A 167 38.51 -28.55 -19.44
C THR A 167 37.96 -29.62 -20.37
N ILE A 168 37.32 -29.23 -21.46
CA ILE A 168 36.87 -30.13 -22.51
C ILE A 168 37.77 -29.94 -23.71
N LEU A 169 38.52 -30.97 -24.06
CA LEU A 169 39.46 -31.01 -25.16
C LEU A 169 38.82 -31.69 -26.37
N PHE A 170 38.87 -31.04 -27.52
CA PHE A 170 38.48 -31.63 -28.80
C PHE A 170 39.74 -32.09 -29.50
N ILE A 171 40.07 -33.36 -29.30
CA ILE A 171 41.30 -33.96 -29.81
C ILE A 171 41.01 -34.77 -31.07
N LYS A 172 42.02 -34.94 -31.92
CA LYS A 172 41.96 -35.97 -32.98
C LYS A 172 41.76 -37.34 -32.33
N CYS A 173 40.94 -38.18 -32.96
CA CYS A 173 40.70 -39.52 -32.44
C CYS A 173 42.02 -40.30 -32.35
N GLN A 174 42.25 -40.91 -31.19
CA GLN A 174 43.37 -41.80 -30.95
C GLN A 174 42.83 -43.07 -30.30
N GLN A 175 43.39 -44.22 -30.69
CA GLN A 175 42.91 -45.53 -30.28
C GLN A 175 42.96 -45.75 -28.75
N GLU A 176 43.85 -45.05 -28.05
CA GLU A 176 44.01 -45.14 -26.59
C GLU A 176 42.81 -44.62 -25.78
N TYR A 177 41.98 -43.77 -26.39
CA TYR A 177 40.78 -43.21 -25.75
C TYR A 177 39.50 -43.99 -26.05
N LEU A 178 39.55 -44.95 -26.96
CA LEU A 178 38.39 -45.72 -27.42
C LEU A 178 38.17 -47.00 -26.59
N GLU A 179 36.92 -47.46 -26.49
CA GLU A 179 36.61 -48.74 -25.87
C GLU A 179 37.02 -49.92 -26.78
N ASP A 180 37.22 -51.11 -26.20
CA ASP A 180 37.66 -52.29 -26.96
C ASP A 180 36.70 -52.61 -28.12
N GLY A 181 37.21 -52.60 -29.35
CA GLY A 181 36.45 -52.86 -30.58
C GLY A 181 35.93 -51.61 -31.31
N GLU A 182 36.10 -50.42 -30.73
CA GLU A 182 35.89 -49.16 -31.43
C GLU A 182 37.12 -48.78 -32.27
N GLN A 183 36.92 -48.11 -33.40
CA GLN A 183 38.00 -47.62 -34.26
C GLN A 183 37.78 -46.15 -34.61
N CYS A 184 38.87 -45.42 -34.75
CA CYS A 184 38.87 -44.05 -35.28
C CYS A 184 38.56 -44.02 -36.78
N ALA A 185 38.16 -42.87 -37.30
CA ALA A 185 38.00 -42.65 -38.73
C ALA A 185 39.30 -42.93 -39.50
N ASP A 186 39.18 -43.48 -40.71
CA ASP A 186 40.29 -43.59 -41.65
C ASP A 186 40.81 -42.21 -42.06
N GLN A 187 42.08 -42.13 -42.46
CA GLN A 187 42.73 -40.87 -42.85
C GLN A 187 41.97 -40.15 -43.98
N GLU A 188 41.42 -40.90 -44.94
CA GLU A 188 40.63 -40.33 -46.03
C GLU A 188 39.38 -39.58 -45.53
N LYS A 189 38.64 -40.16 -44.58
CA LYS A 189 37.47 -39.52 -43.96
C LYS A 189 37.87 -38.29 -43.13
N SER A 190 38.99 -38.39 -42.42
CA SER A 190 39.55 -37.27 -41.65
C SER A 190 39.92 -36.10 -42.57
N ASP A 191 40.58 -36.37 -43.70
CA ASP A 191 40.96 -35.36 -44.69
C ASP A 191 39.71 -34.75 -45.38
N GLN A 192 38.68 -35.57 -45.65
CA GLN A 192 37.39 -35.09 -46.15
C GLN A 192 36.72 -34.13 -45.15
N PHE A 193 36.70 -34.47 -43.85
CA PHE A 193 36.17 -33.61 -42.80
C PHE A 193 36.92 -32.27 -42.75
N PHE A 194 38.25 -32.26 -42.71
CA PHE A 194 39.00 -31.00 -42.64
C PHE A 194 38.95 -30.18 -43.94
N SER A 195 38.56 -30.79 -45.05
CA SER A 195 38.36 -30.11 -46.34
C SER A 195 36.95 -29.52 -46.49
N GLN A 196 35.98 -29.95 -45.68
CA GLN A 196 34.61 -29.44 -45.76
C GLN A 196 34.53 -28.01 -45.17
N PRO A 197 33.70 -27.13 -45.73
CA PRO A 197 33.51 -25.80 -45.18
C PRO A 197 32.70 -25.87 -43.88
N PHE A 198 32.90 -24.89 -43.00
CA PHE A 198 32.02 -24.67 -41.84
C PHE A 198 32.03 -25.79 -40.78
N ASN A 199 33.21 -26.21 -40.36
CA ASN A 199 33.39 -27.17 -39.26
C ASN A 199 33.14 -26.51 -37.90
N VAL A 200 31.88 -26.34 -37.51
CA VAL A 200 31.52 -25.61 -36.30
C VAL A 200 31.14 -26.56 -35.17
N ILE A 201 31.84 -26.43 -34.04
CA ILE A 201 31.41 -27.03 -32.77
C ILE A 201 30.64 -25.97 -31.98
N THR A 202 29.45 -26.35 -31.53
CA THR A 202 28.60 -25.53 -30.68
C THR A 202 28.68 -26.03 -29.25
N THR A 203 28.90 -25.11 -28.32
CA THR A 203 28.79 -25.30 -26.89
C THR A 203 27.61 -24.47 -26.40
N GLU A 204 26.60 -25.12 -25.85
CA GLU A 204 25.47 -24.47 -25.19
C GLU A 204 25.71 -24.42 -23.69
N VAL A 205 25.42 -23.27 -23.08
CA VAL A 205 25.35 -23.12 -21.63
C VAL A 205 23.92 -22.83 -21.23
N THR A 206 23.32 -23.76 -20.51
CA THR A 206 21.98 -23.63 -19.93
C THR A 206 22.08 -23.03 -18.54
N TYR A 207 21.33 -21.97 -18.28
CA TYR A 207 21.23 -21.33 -16.98
C TYR A 207 19.77 -21.13 -16.57
N LYS A 208 19.54 -20.98 -15.27
CA LYS A 208 18.20 -20.79 -14.70
C LYS A 208 18.13 -19.43 -14.01
N SER A 209 17.03 -18.72 -14.26
CA SER A 209 16.70 -17.45 -13.61
C SER A 209 15.29 -17.52 -13.05
N ILE A 210 15.00 -16.74 -12.01
CA ILE A 210 13.64 -16.63 -11.48
C ILE A 210 12.93 -15.44 -12.14
N ASP A 211 11.72 -15.66 -12.65
CA ASP A 211 10.86 -14.57 -13.11
C ASP A 211 10.36 -13.75 -11.92
N SER A 212 10.61 -12.45 -11.96
CA SER A 212 10.26 -11.52 -10.89
C SER A 212 8.76 -11.40 -10.65
N ASN A 213 7.90 -11.76 -11.60
CA ASN A 213 6.45 -11.58 -11.44
C ASN A 213 5.80 -12.72 -10.68
N ASN A 214 6.18 -13.97 -10.97
CA ASN A 214 5.52 -15.15 -10.42
C ASN A 214 6.45 -16.02 -9.57
N GLY A 215 7.75 -15.72 -9.51
CA GLY A 215 8.73 -16.53 -8.79
C GLY A 215 9.01 -17.87 -9.45
N GLU A 216 8.56 -18.10 -10.69
CA GLU A 216 8.82 -19.35 -11.41
C GLU A 216 10.22 -19.37 -11.99
N THR A 217 10.84 -20.56 -11.98
CA THR A 217 12.13 -20.79 -12.60
C THR A 217 11.98 -20.84 -14.11
N LYS A 218 12.69 -19.95 -14.81
CA LYS A 218 12.85 -19.96 -16.26
C LYS A 218 14.23 -20.46 -16.62
N THR A 219 14.29 -21.27 -17.66
CA THR A 219 15.53 -21.76 -18.25
C THR A 219 15.85 -20.95 -19.50
N SER A 220 17.12 -20.64 -19.68
CA SER A 220 17.63 -19.96 -20.87
C SER A 220 18.94 -20.61 -21.27
N THR A 221 19.21 -20.57 -22.57
CA THR A 221 20.39 -21.20 -23.16
C THR A 221 21.15 -20.16 -23.96
N GLN A 222 22.47 -20.14 -23.81
CA GLN A 222 23.39 -19.35 -24.62
C GLN A 222 24.26 -20.29 -25.44
N GLU A 223 24.33 -20.05 -26.74
CA GLU A 223 25.10 -20.86 -27.67
C GLU A 223 26.38 -20.13 -28.05
N TYR A 224 27.47 -20.89 -28.10
CA TYR A 224 28.78 -20.40 -28.46
C TYR A 224 29.42 -21.34 -29.45
N TYR A 225 30.05 -20.76 -30.47
CA TYR A 225 30.60 -21.51 -31.58
C TYR A 225 32.07 -21.22 -31.75
N PHE A 226 32.81 -22.26 -32.15
CA PHE A 226 34.14 -22.09 -32.71
C PHE A 226 34.31 -23.04 -33.90
N GLN A 227 35.09 -22.59 -34.87
CA GLN A 227 35.37 -23.37 -36.07
C GLN A 227 36.62 -24.20 -35.85
N VAL A 228 36.58 -25.49 -36.19
CA VAL A 228 37.72 -26.39 -36.09
C VAL A 228 38.56 -26.30 -37.35
N GLU A 229 39.85 -26.05 -37.18
CA GLU A 229 40.83 -26.00 -38.26
C GLU A 229 42.08 -26.79 -37.89
N PRO A 230 42.78 -27.41 -38.85
CA PRO A 230 43.96 -28.23 -38.55
C PRO A 230 45.18 -27.41 -38.09
N SER A 231 45.28 -26.13 -38.47
CA SER A 231 46.43 -25.26 -38.15
C SER A 231 46.31 -24.53 -36.82
N ASN A 232 45.08 -24.34 -36.33
CA ASN A 232 44.75 -23.49 -35.21
C ASN A 232 44.06 -24.29 -34.11
N CYS A 233 44.25 -23.86 -32.88
CA CYS A 233 43.58 -24.38 -31.70
C CYS A 233 42.75 -23.26 -31.08
N TYR A 234 41.44 -23.45 -31.03
CA TYR A 234 40.51 -22.45 -30.49
C TYR A 234 40.23 -22.73 -29.02
N THR A 235 40.39 -21.73 -28.17
CA THR A 235 40.12 -21.83 -26.74
C THR A 235 38.92 -20.96 -26.37
N LEU A 236 37.88 -21.57 -25.80
CA LEU A 236 36.74 -20.89 -25.19
C LEU A 236 36.87 -20.98 -23.68
N ASN A 237 37.12 -19.85 -23.01
CA ASN A 237 37.09 -19.78 -21.56
C ASN A 237 35.69 -19.32 -21.13
N ILE A 238 34.95 -20.21 -20.47
CA ILE A 238 33.58 -20.00 -20.00
C ILE A 238 33.61 -19.87 -18.48
N PHE A 239 33.33 -18.66 -18.01
CA PHE A 239 33.25 -18.33 -16.60
C PHE A 239 31.79 -18.36 -16.17
N LEU A 240 31.40 -19.43 -15.50
CA LEU A 240 30.05 -19.66 -14.99
C LEU A 240 29.84 -18.81 -13.73
N GLN A 241 28.71 -18.12 -13.65
CA GLN A 241 28.35 -17.31 -12.50
C GLN A 241 27.11 -17.87 -11.81
N SER A 242 27.20 -18.10 -10.49
CA SER A 242 26.04 -18.50 -9.69
C SER A 242 25.28 -17.29 -9.14
N ASN A 243 23.98 -17.48 -8.92
CA ASN A 243 23.10 -16.55 -8.25
C ASN A 243 22.28 -17.30 -7.20
N LEU A 244 22.33 -16.80 -5.96
CA LEU A 244 21.46 -17.25 -4.89
C LEU A 244 20.24 -16.36 -4.83
N TYR A 245 19.12 -16.97 -5.14
CA TYR A 245 17.82 -16.35 -5.05
C TYR A 245 17.22 -16.55 -3.67
N GLU A 246 16.85 -15.45 -3.04
CA GLU A 246 16.07 -15.44 -1.80
C GLU A 246 14.69 -14.87 -2.11
N VAL A 247 13.70 -15.74 -2.22
CA VAL A 247 12.31 -15.38 -2.55
C VAL A 247 11.51 -15.26 -1.26
N ARG A 248 11.05 -14.05 -0.95
CA ARG A 248 10.22 -13.73 0.21
C ARG A 248 8.78 -13.48 -0.24
N ASP A 249 8.01 -14.55 -0.32
CA ASP A 249 6.62 -14.57 -0.83
C ASP A 249 5.56 -14.85 0.27
N TYR A 250 5.83 -14.44 1.51
CA TYR A 250 4.90 -14.59 2.62
C TYR A 250 4.05 -13.34 2.86
N PHE A 251 2.80 -13.52 3.30
CA PHE A 251 1.89 -12.38 3.57
C PHE A 251 2.25 -11.61 4.86
N LEU A 252 2.64 -12.32 5.93
CA LEU A 252 2.92 -11.74 7.24
C LEU A 252 4.28 -12.20 7.77
N PHE A 253 4.40 -13.50 8.06
CA PHE A 253 5.63 -14.11 8.56
C PHE A 253 5.88 -15.40 7.79
N GLY A 254 7.13 -15.63 7.40
CA GLY A 254 7.53 -16.84 6.72
C GLY A 254 9.04 -16.90 6.60
N SER A 255 9.54 -18.10 6.31
CA SER A 255 10.93 -18.30 5.92
C SER A 255 11.07 -18.02 4.42
N PRO A 256 12.16 -17.36 3.98
CA PRO A 256 12.44 -17.21 2.56
C PRO A 256 12.65 -18.58 1.91
N LYS A 257 12.25 -18.70 0.65
CA LYS A 257 12.66 -19.82 -0.21
C LYS A 257 14.02 -19.47 -0.80
N ILE A 258 15.00 -20.34 -0.56
CA ILE A 258 16.38 -20.15 -1.02
C ILE A 258 16.63 -21.14 -2.14
N GLN A 259 17.12 -20.65 -3.27
CA GLN A 259 17.46 -21.46 -4.45
C GLN A 259 18.75 -20.92 -5.05
N GLU A 260 19.63 -21.80 -5.50
CA GLU A 260 20.87 -21.43 -6.15
C GLU A 260 20.95 -22.03 -7.55
N TYR A 261 21.24 -21.18 -8.52
CA TYR A 261 21.39 -21.58 -9.92
C TYR A 261 22.60 -20.91 -10.55
N ILE A 262 23.11 -21.51 -11.63
CA ILE A 262 23.94 -20.78 -12.58
C ILE A 262 23.01 -19.80 -13.30
N ASN A 263 23.38 -18.52 -13.31
CA ASN A 263 22.57 -17.42 -13.85
C ASN A 263 23.19 -16.80 -15.11
N GLY A 264 24.24 -17.41 -15.64
CA GLY A 264 24.85 -16.99 -16.89
C GLY A 264 26.30 -17.44 -16.99
N ALA A 265 26.89 -17.12 -18.13
CA ALA A 265 28.30 -17.35 -18.41
C ALA A 265 28.91 -16.12 -19.07
N PHE A 266 30.13 -15.79 -18.67
CA PHE A 266 30.99 -14.87 -19.39
C PHE A 266 31.97 -15.67 -20.24
N ILE A 267 32.16 -15.29 -21.50
CA ILE A 267 33.07 -15.99 -22.41
C ILE A 267 34.21 -15.11 -22.86
N GLN A 268 35.40 -15.71 -22.83
CA GLN A 268 36.59 -15.17 -23.46
C GLN A 268 37.16 -16.18 -24.44
N THR A 269 37.20 -15.79 -25.72
CA THR A 269 37.77 -16.62 -26.78
C THR A 269 39.24 -16.28 -27.00
N GLN A 270 40.03 -17.28 -27.37
CA GLN A 270 41.42 -17.13 -27.76
C GLN A 270 41.72 -18.08 -28.91
N THR A 271 42.64 -17.69 -29.79
CA THR A 271 43.11 -18.55 -30.88
C THR A 271 44.60 -18.73 -30.74
N ASN A 272 45.02 -19.97 -30.60
CA ASN A 272 46.40 -20.38 -30.43
C ASN A 272 46.85 -21.21 -31.64
N THR A 273 48.16 -21.34 -31.82
CA THR A 273 48.70 -22.27 -32.82
C THR A 273 48.51 -23.70 -32.34
N PHE A 274 48.31 -24.65 -33.28
CA PHE A 274 48.20 -26.07 -32.95
C PHE A 274 49.38 -26.58 -32.09
N ASN A 275 50.61 -26.19 -32.45
CA ASN A 275 51.82 -26.58 -31.72
C ASN A 275 51.83 -26.09 -30.26
N TYR A 276 51.30 -24.89 -30.00
CA TYR A 276 51.18 -24.37 -28.64
C TYR A 276 50.23 -25.23 -27.81
N CYS A 277 49.03 -25.54 -28.32
CA CYS A 277 48.06 -26.38 -27.61
C CYS A 277 48.60 -27.80 -27.39
N LYS A 278 49.32 -28.36 -28.36
CA LYS A 278 49.98 -29.66 -28.21
C LYS A 278 50.97 -29.69 -27.06
N LEU A 279 51.77 -28.63 -26.89
CA LEU A 279 52.70 -28.49 -25.77
C LEU A 279 51.99 -28.23 -24.45
N ALA A 280 50.94 -27.41 -24.45
CA ALA A 280 50.23 -27.00 -23.23
C ALA A 280 49.37 -28.13 -22.64
N TYR A 281 48.68 -28.91 -23.47
CA TYR A 281 47.72 -29.93 -23.03
C TYR A 281 48.22 -31.37 -23.25
N GLY A 282 49.42 -31.55 -23.83
CA GLY A 282 50.02 -32.86 -24.10
C GLY A 282 49.29 -33.68 -25.16
N ASN A 283 48.31 -33.12 -25.86
CA ASN A 283 47.43 -33.80 -26.80
C ASN A 283 47.25 -33.00 -28.08
N ASP A 284 46.88 -33.68 -29.17
CA ASP A 284 46.56 -33.05 -30.46
C ASP A 284 45.17 -32.36 -30.42
N ALA A 285 45.01 -31.39 -29.51
CA ALA A 285 43.80 -30.62 -29.31
C ALA A 285 43.65 -29.53 -30.39
N LEU A 286 42.49 -29.52 -31.03
CA LEU A 286 42.08 -28.53 -32.04
C LEU A 286 41.07 -27.53 -31.49
N GLY A 287 40.43 -27.88 -30.38
CA GLY A 287 39.55 -27.00 -29.62
C GLY A 287 39.68 -27.28 -28.12
N VAL A 288 39.51 -26.25 -27.32
CA VAL A 288 39.57 -26.32 -25.86
C VAL A 288 38.44 -25.47 -25.31
N VAL A 289 37.56 -26.07 -24.51
CA VAL A 289 36.54 -25.35 -23.74
C VAL A 289 36.95 -25.45 -22.27
N TYR A 290 37.47 -24.36 -21.74
CA TYR A 290 37.81 -24.21 -20.33
C TYR A 290 36.59 -23.69 -19.58
N LEU A 291 36.06 -24.47 -18.66
CA LEU A 291 34.91 -24.12 -17.82
C LEU A 291 35.41 -23.83 -16.42
N THR A 292 35.03 -22.67 -15.85
CA THR A 292 35.36 -22.33 -14.48
C THR A 292 34.19 -21.68 -13.76
N MET A 293 33.98 -22.03 -12.50
CA MET A 293 33.01 -21.37 -11.62
C MET A 293 33.63 -20.13 -10.96
N GLN A 294 33.03 -18.96 -11.14
CA GLN A 294 33.45 -17.75 -10.45
C GLN A 294 33.12 -17.82 -8.95
N ALA A 295 34.14 -17.63 -8.09
CA ALA A 295 33.97 -17.63 -6.62
C ALA A 295 33.02 -16.52 -6.10
N ASN A 296 32.83 -15.46 -6.88
CA ASN A 296 31.90 -14.38 -6.55
C ASN A 296 30.49 -14.76 -6.97
N GLN A 297 29.58 -14.80 -6.02
CA GLN A 297 28.17 -15.07 -6.24
C GLN A 297 27.33 -13.82 -6.06
N ILE A 298 26.32 -13.69 -6.92
CA ILE A 298 25.27 -12.68 -6.76
C ILE A 298 24.23 -13.24 -5.80
N LYS A 299 23.83 -12.48 -4.78
CA LYS A 299 22.60 -12.72 -4.03
C LYS A 299 21.52 -11.83 -4.63
N THR A 300 20.41 -12.42 -5.04
CA THR A 300 19.24 -11.67 -5.50
C THR A 300 18.08 -11.93 -4.55
N ILE A 301 17.63 -10.88 -3.85
CA ILE A 301 16.50 -10.97 -2.94
C ILE A 301 15.26 -10.42 -3.65
N PHE A 302 14.24 -11.25 -3.79
CA PHE A 302 12.90 -10.87 -4.25
C PHE A 302 11.99 -10.69 -3.05
N GLU A 303 11.62 -9.45 -2.75
CA GLU A 303 10.72 -9.11 -1.65
C GLU A 303 9.36 -8.68 -2.19
N TYR A 304 8.37 -9.57 -2.11
CA TYR A 304 6.99 -9.28 -2.49
C TYR A 304 6.29 -8.44 -1.41
N PRO A 305 5.30 -7.60 -1.78
CA PRO A 305 4.63 -6.74 -0.82
C PRO A 305 3.93 -7.56 0.27
N HIS A 306 4.30 -7.27 1.51
CA HIS A 306 3.69 -7.87 2.70
C HIS A 306 2.40 -7.14 3.08
N ALA A 307 1.64 -7.73 4.02
CA ALA A 307 0.41 -7.14 4.55
C ALA A 307 0.62 -5.70 5.05
N GLY A 308 1.77 -5.40 5.67
CA GLY A 308 2.11 -4.06 6.12
C GLY A 308 2.20 -3.05 4.98
N ASP A 309 2.86 -3.42 3.87
CA ASP A 309 2.98 -2.58 2.68
C ASP A 309 1.61 -2.34 2.02
N LEU A 310 0.77 -3.39 1.93
CA LEU A 310 -0.59 -3.28 1.38
C LEU A 310 -1.47 -2.38 2.25
N LEU A 311 -1.44 -2.56 3.58
CA LEU A 311 -2.21 -1.75 4.52
C LEU A 311 -1.75 -0.30 4.52
N ALA A 312 -0.45 -0.04 4.39
CA ALA A 312 0.07 1.31 4.26
C ALA A 312 -0.44 1.99 2.98
N ASN A 313 -0.44 1.28 1.85
CA ASN A 313 -0.95 1.78 0.58
C ASN A 313 -2.48 2.06 0.65
N ILE A 314 -3.26 1.12 1.18
CA ILE A 314 -4.70 1.29 1.43
C ILE A 314 -4.94 2.48 2.37
N GLY A 315 -4.22 2.51 3.49
CA GLY A 315 -4.33 3.55 4.51
C GLY A 315 -4.03 4.95 3.98
N SER A 316 -3.05 5.09 3.10
CA SER A 316 -2.68 6.37 2.49
C SER A 316 -3.82 6.95 1.64
N ILE A 317 -4.44 6.14 0.78
CA ILE A 317 -5.55 6.58 -0.08
C ILE A 317 -6.83 6.79 0.71
N VAL A 318 -7.12 5.89 1.67
CA VAL A 318 -8.25 6.08 2.59
C VAL A 318 -8.09 7.40 3.34
N SER A 319 -6.90 7.71 3.86
CA SER A 319 -6.61 8.98 4.55
C SER A 319 -6.85 10.19 3.64
N LEU A 320 -6.43 10.11 2.37
CA LEU A 320 -6.69 11.16 1.38
C LEU A 320 -8.19 11.34 1.11
N LEU A 321 -8.95 10.25 0.96
CA LEU A 321 -10.40 10.32 0.84
C LEU A 321 -11.07 10.93 2.08
N PHE A 322 -10.56 10.61 3.27
CA PHE A 322 -11.02 11.23 4.51
C PHE A 322 -10.67 12.71 4.62
N MET A 323 -9.71 13.26 3.86
CA MET A 323 -9.51 14.73 3.82
C MET A 323 -10.73 15.47 3.22
N ILE A 324 -11.52 14.81 2.35
CA ILE A 324 -12.77 15.38 1.82
C ILE A 324 -13.76 15.70 2.95
N LYS A 325 -13.63 15.04 4.12
CA LYS A 325 -14.36 15.39 5.35
C LYS A 325 -14.34 16.89 5.63
N TYR A 326 -13.21 17.57 5.42
CA TYR A 326 -13.10 18.99 5.73
C TYR A 326 -14.06 19.83 4.87
N ILE A 327 -14.19 19.47 3.59
CA ILE A 327 -15.15 20.10 2.67
C ILE A 327 -16.59 19.83 3.12
N ILE A 328 -16.89 18.60 3.55
CA ILE A 328 -18.22 18.23 4.05
C ILE A 328 -18.57 19.00 5.31
N ILE A 329 -17.63 19.14 6.24
CA ILE A 329 -17.79 19.95 7.46
C ILE A 329 -18.12 21.40 7.10
N LEU A 330 -17.37 22.01 6.18
CA LEU A 330 -17.64 23.37 5.72
C LEU A 330 -19.02 23.51 5.07
N LEU A 331 -19.42 22.55 4.24
CA LEU A 331 -20.76 22.52 3.64
C LEU A 331 -21.86 22.37 4.70
N ASN A 332 -21.68 21.46 5.64
CA ASN A 332 -22.61 21.23 6.75
C ASN A 332 -22.76 22.49 7.62
N GLN A 333 -21.66 23.20 7.91
CA GLN A 333 -21.69 24.48 8.62
C GLN A 333 -22.47 25.54 7.85
N HIS A 334 -22.21 25.67 6.54
CA HIS A 334 -22.93 26.62 5.69
C HIS A 334 -24.44 26.33 5.67
N PHE A 335 -24.84 25.07 5.43
CA PHE A 335 -26.25 24.68 5.43
C PHE A 335 -26.92 24.88 6.79
N LEU A 336 -26.20 24.62 7.88
CA LEU A 336 -26.69 24.89 9.23
C LEU A 336 -26.97 26.38 9.42
N GLN A 337 -26.01 27.24 9.08
CA GLN A 337 -26.15 28.70 9.22
C GLN A 337 -27.32 29.23 8.38
N GLU A 338 -27.47 28.77 7.15
CA GLU A 338 -28.60 29.16 6.31
C GLU A 338 -29.94 28.71 6.90
N ASN A 339 -30.03 27.49 7.40
CA ASN A 339 -31.24 26.96 8.02
C ASN A 339 -31.62 27.77 9.28
N LEU A 340 -30.64 28.20 10.07
CA LEU A 340 -30.86 29.07 11.23
C LEU A 340 -31.37 30.44 10.82
N ILE A 341 -30.67 31.11 9.90
CA ILE A 341 -31.06 32.44 9.42
C ILE A 341 -32.47 32.39 8.85
N HIS A 342 -32.77 31.40 8.02
CA HIS A 342 -34.08 31.23 7.44
C HIS A 342 -35.17 30.95 8.50
N SER A 343 -34.87 30.16 9.52
CA SER A 343 -35.79 29.90 10.63
C SER A 343 -36.11 31.18 11.41
N ILE A 344 -35.10 32.02 11.64
CA ILE A 344 -35.26 33.30 12.33
C ILE A 344 -36.04 34.31 11.48
N ILE A 345 -35.75 34.40 10.17
CA ILE A 345 -36.53 35.24 9.25
C ILE A 345 -38.02 34.87 9.32
N ARG A 346 -38.35 33.57 9.37
CA ARG A 346 -39.74 33.09 9.47
C ARG A 346 -40.43 33.46 10.78
N ILE A 347 -39.68 33.69 11.86
CA ILE A 347 -40.22 34.18 13.14
C ILE A 347 -40.57 35.66 13.02
N TYR A 348 -39.67 36.48 12.49
CA TYR A 348 -39.87 37.93 12.37
C TYR A 348 -40.83 38.32 11.22
N TYR A 349 -40.87 37.54 10.15
CA TYR A 349 -41.67 37.78 8.96
C TYR A 349 -42.55 36.55 8.67
N PRO A 350 -43.78 36.48 9.20
CA PRO A 350 -44.65 35.31 9.04
C PRO A 350 -44.97 34.99 7.58
N GLN A 351 -45.04 36.02 6.72
CA GLN A 351 -45.24 35.88 5.26
C GLN A 351 -44.12 35.09 4.58
N PHE A 352 -42.93 35.04 5.19
CA PHE A 352 -41.77 34.31 4.69
C PHE A 352 -41.96 32.79 4.74
N LYS A 353 -42.95 32.29 5.50
CA LYS A 353 -43.32 30.86 5.50
C LYS A 353 -43.80 30.38 4.13
N ASN A 354 -44.38 31.28 3.32
CA ASN A 354 -44.93 30.97 2.00
C ASN A 354 -43.96 31.27 0.84
N VAL A 355 -42.71 31.63 1.15
CA VAL A 355 -41.68 31.94 0.16
C VAL A 355 -40.93 30.66 -0.21
N LYS A 356 -40.88 30.34 -1.51
CA LYS A 356 -40.03 29.27 -2.07
C LYS A 356 -38.89 29.91 -2.87
N ILE A 357 -37.67 29.73 -2.39
CA ILE A 357 -36.45 30.25 -3.02
C ILE A 357 -35.81 29.11 -3.81
N PHE A 358 -35.64 29.29 -5.11
CA PHE A 358 -34.95 28.33 -5.97
C PHE A 358 -33.56 28.86 -6.28
N ARG A 359 -32.54 28.04 -5.96
CA ARG A 359 -31.13 28.40 -6.14
C ARG A 359 -30.47 27.50 -7.17
N ASN A 360 -29.40 27.99 -7.79
CA ASN A 360 -28.54 27.21 -8.68
C ASN A 360 -27.47 26.43 -7.90
N TRP A 361 -26.66 25.65 -8.59
CA TRP A 361 -25.55 24.89 -8.01
C TRP A 361 -24.43 25.77 -7.40
N LYS A 362 -24.37 27.05 -7.79
CA LYS A 362 -23.49 28.08 -7.20
C LYS A 362 -24.15 28.82 -6.03
N PHE A 363 -25.27 28.33 -5.51
CA PHE A 363 -26.05 28.94 -4.42
C PHE A 363 -26.67 30.32 -4.72
N GLN A 364 -26.71 30.76 -5.98
CA GLN A 364 -27.35 32.02 -6.37
C GLN A 364 -28.86 31.84 -6.55
N ILE A 365 -29.64 32.85 -6.18
CA ILE A 365 -31.10 32.84 -6.29
C ILE A 365 -31.49 33.04 -7.76
N ASN A 366 -32.09 32.02 -8.37
CA ASN A 366 -32.54 32.07 -9.77
C ASN A 366 -34.02 32.45 -9.89
N LYS A 367 -34.88 31.96 -8.98
CA LYS A 367 -36.33 32.21 -9.00
C LYS A 367 -36.88 32.28 -7.58
N VAL A 368 -37.84 33.16 -7.36
CA VAL A 368 -38.54 33.30 -6.08
C VAL A 368 -40.04 33.27 -6.31
N LYS A 369 -40.73 32.42 -5.56
CA LYS A 369 -42.20 32.31 -5.59
C LYS A 369 -42.75 32.67 -4.22
N ILE A 370 -43.71 33.60 -4.17
CA ILE A 370 -44.46 33.93 -2.95
C ILE A 370 -45.90 33.47 -3.18
N GLY A 371 -46.29 32.39 -2.51
CA GLY A 371 -47.53 31.69 -2.83
C GLY A 371 -47.50 31.17 -4.28
N ASP A 372 -48.38 31.71 -5.13
CA ASP A 372 -48.43 31.36 -6.55
C ASP A 372 -47.83 32.40 -7.52
N LYS A 373 -47.35 33.54 -7.01
CA LYS A 373 -46.81 34.62 -7.84
C LYS A 373 -45.28 34.60 -7.87
N PHE A 374 -44.71 34.85 -9.04
CA PHE A 374 -43.28 35.10 -9.20
C PHE A 374 -42.96 36.54 -8.80
N VAL A 375 -41.82 36.72 -8.13
CA VAL A 375 -41.34 38.03 -7.69
C VAL A 375 -40.05 38.35 -8.42
N ASP A 376 -39.83 39.64 -8.67
CA ASP A 376 -38.57 40.12 -9.24
C ASP A 376 -37.38 39.70 -8.36
N VAL A 377 -36.45 38.97 -8.96
CA VAL A 377 -35.31 38.35 -8.30
C VAL A 377 -34.38 39.42 -7.74
N ASN A 378 -34.16 40.52 -8.48
CA ASN A 378 -33.22 41.56 -8.09
C ASN A 378 -33.69 42.31 -6.83
N GLN A 379 -34.96 42.73 -6.82
CA GLN A 379 -35.58 43.39 -5.66
C GLN A 379 -35.62 42.46 -4.44
N PHE A 380 -35.98 41.19 -4.64
CA PHE A 380 -35.99 40.23 -3.56
C PHE A 380 -34.59 39.98 -2.99
N GLN A 381 -33.57 39.88 -3.84
CA GLN A 381 -32.20 39.63 -3.41
C GLN A 381 -31.65 40.79 -2.58
N GLN A 382 -31.89 42.04 -2.98
CA GLN A 382 -31.52 43.21 -2.18
C GLN A 382 -32.19 43.20 -0.80
N PHE A 383 -33.49 42.92 -0.76
CA PHE A 383 -34.24 42.80 0.49
C PHE A 383 -33.71 41.66 1.36
N TYR A 384 -33.50 40.48 0.78
CA TYR A 384 -33.04 39.29 1.47
C TYR A 384 -31.65 39.49 2.07
N ASN A 385 -30.70 40.03 1.30
CA ASN A 385 -29.35 40.32 1.78
C ASN A 385 -29.36 41.29 2.97
N LYS A 386 -30.17 42.36 2.89
CA LYS A 386 -30.31 43.34 3.98
C LYS A 386 -30.89 42.71 5.26
N ILE A 387 -31.82 41.76 5.13
CA ILE A 387 -32.37 41.05 6.28
C ILE A 387 -31.37 40.05 6.86
N VAL A 388 -30.69 39.29 6.00
CA VAL A 388 -29.67 38.32 6.39
C VAL A 388 -28.57 39.01 7.20
N GLU A 389 -28.04 40.13 6.71
CA GLU A 389 -27.02 40.92 7.41
C GLU A 389 -27.49 41.39 8.79
N LYS A 390 -28.73 41.93 8.87
CA LYS A 390 -29.32 42.33 10.16
C LYS A 390 -29.48 41.16 11.12
N ILE A 391 -29.89 39.99 10.63
CA ILE A 391 -30.07 38.79 11.47
C ILE A 391 -28.73 38.22 11.91
N GLN A 392 -27.72 38.20 11.04
CA GLN A 392 -26.38 37.78 11.39
C GLN A 392 -25.79 38.67 12.49
N ASN A 393 -25.92 39.99 12.35
CA ASN A 393 -25.50 40.92 13.39
C ASN A 393 -26.28 40.70 14.69
N LYS A 394 -27.59 40.43 14.61
CA LYS A 394 -28.41 40.14 15.78
C LYS A 394 -28.10 38.81 16.47
N MET A 395 -27.68 37.80 15.70
CA MET A 395 -27.30 36.47 16.18
C MET A 395 -25.88 36.40 16.73
N SER A 396 -25.09 37.48 16.60
CA SER A 396 -23.80 37.57 17.26
C SER A 396 -23.96 37.36 18.76
N TYR A 397 -23.06 36.57 19.34
CA TYR A 397 -23.06 36.29 20.78
C TYR A 397 -23.11 37.58 21.62
N LEU A 398 -22.36 38.61 21.21
CA LEU A 398 -22.36 39.92 21.86
C LEU A 398 -23.73 40.59 21.83
N ASN A 399 -24.45 40.49 20.71
CA ASN A 399 -25.76 41.09 20.57
C ASN A 399 -26.84 40.30 21.33
N LEU A 400 -26.75 38.97 21.35
CA LEU A 400 -27.63 38.13 22.17
C LEU A 400 -27.46 38.45 23.66
N LEU A 401 -26.22 38.57 24.13
CA LEU A 401 -25.91 38.95 25.51
C LEU A 401 -26.42 40.37 25.84
N TYR A 402 -26.27 41.31 24.90
CA TYR A 402 -26.81 42.66 25.02
C TYR A 402 -28.35 42.71 25.07
N GLU A 403 -29.05 41.94 24.25
CA GLU A 403 -30.53 41.90 24.27
C GLU A 403 -31.05 41.21 25.54
N ILE A 404 -30.38 40.15 26.01
CA ILE A 404 -30.69 39.51 27.29
C ILE A 404 -30.50 40.50 28.44
N SER A 405 -29.40 41.27 28.46
CA SER A 405 -29.17 42.27 29.51
C SER A 405 -30.21 43.39 29.45
N ARG A 406 -30.64 43.84 28.26
CA ARG A 406 -31.74 44.80 28.13
C ARG A 406 -33.07 44.26 28.62
N LEU A 407 -33.40 43.01 28.29
CA LEU A 407 -34.60 42.35 28.81
C LEU A 407 -34.55 42.27 30.34
N TYR A 408 -33.39 41.92 30.89
CA TYR A 408 -33.16 41.93 32.32
C TYR A 408 -33.40 43.33 32.93
N PHE A 409 -32.82 44.39 32.34
CA PHE A 409 -33.05 45.76 32.80
C PHE A 409 -34.52 46.20 32.70
N LEU A 410 -35.23 45.81 31.64
CA LEU A 410 -36.66 46.10 31.48
C LEU A 410 -37.48 45.39 32.55
N ILE A 411 -37.24 44.09 32.77
CA ILE A 411 -37.89 43.32 33.84
C ILE A 411 -37.59 43.98 35.19
N ARG A 412 -36.33 44.34 35.46
CA ARG A 412 -35.88 45.03 36.68
C ARG A 412 -36.52 46.39 36.90
N SER A 413 -36.76 47.15 35.84
CA SER A 413 -37.44 48.45 35.92
C SER A 413 -38.93 48.32 36.23
N SER A 414 -39.53 47.18 35.88
CA SER A 414 -40.97 46.93 36.03
C SER A 414 -41.35 46.13 37.28
N GLN A 415 -40.38 45.46 37.92
CA GLN A 415 -40.60 44.57 39.04
C GLN A 415 -39.62 44.87 40.19
N SER A 416 -40.09 44.74 41.43
CA SER A 416 -39.21 44.89 42.60
C SER A 416 -38.18 43.75 42.66
N ARG A 417 -37.06 44.01 43.34
CA ARG A 417 -35.98 43.04 43.57
C ARG A 417 -36.51 41.74 44.15
N ASP A 418 -37.45 41.84 45.08
CA ASP A 418 -38.03 40.69 45.77
C ASP A 418 -38.91 39.83 44.85
N VAL A 419 -39.61 40.43 43.88
CA VAL A 419 -40.38 39.67 42.89
C VAL A 419 -39.45 38.90 41.97
N ILE A 420 -38.36 39.52 41.50
CA ILE A 420 -37.37 38.85 40.65
C ILE A 420 -36.67 37.73 41.41
N ARG A 421 -36.24 37.98 42.65
CA ARG A 421 -35.70 36.94 43.54
C ARG A 421 -36.68 35.79 43.76
N LYS A 422 -37.96 36.09 44.00
CA LYS A 422 -39.03 35.07 44.09
C LYS A 422 -39.18 34.29 42.78
N THR A 423 -39.06 34.90 41.60
CA THR A 423 -39.09 34.15 40.33
C THR A 423 -37.90 33.22 40.15
N HIS A 424 -36.71 33.57 40.66
CA HIS A 424 -35.56 32.66 40.69
C HIS A 424 -35.74 31.51 41.68
N GLN A 425 -36.57 31.69 42.71
CA GLN A 425 -36.96 30.66 43.69
C GLN A 425 -38.15 29.80 43.22
N ILE A 426 -39.00 30.32 42.32
CA ILE A 426 -40.04 29.54 41.61
C ILE A 426 -39.33 28.72 40.52
N GLY A 427 -38.66 27.65 40.92
CA GLY A 427 -38.26 26.60 40.00
C GLY A 427 -39.49 25.96 39.36
N ILE A 428 -39.31 25.31 38.20
CA ILE A 428 -40.30 24.35 37.71
C ILE A 428 -40.42 23.28 38.81
N ARG A 429 -41.54 23.25 39.56
CA ARG A 429 -41.77 22.24 40.59
C ARG A 429 -41.69 20.88 39.92
N MET A 430 -40.82 20.00 40.43
CA MET A 430 -40.82 18.61 39.96
C MET A 430 -42.19 18.02 40.23
N GLY A 431 -42.90 17.58 39.19
CA GLY A 431 -44.26 17.03 39.29
C GLY A 431 -44.38 15.81 40.21
N PHE A 432 -43.27 15.26 40.69
CA PHE A 432 -43.20 14.19 41.69
C PHE A 432 -43.35 14.67 43.14
N VAL A 433 -43.22 15.97 43.42
CA VAL A 433 -43.28 16.54 44.79
C VAL A 433 -44.64 17.19 45.09
N GLN A 434 -45.51 17.35 44.08
CA GLN A 434 -46.88 17.84 44.29
C GLN A 434 -47.74 16.91 45.17
N ASP A 435 -47.35 15.65 45.33
CA ASP A 435 -48.02 14.70 46.23
C ASP A 435 -47.50 14.77 47.69
N LEU A 436 -46.47 15.56 47.98
CA LEU A 436 -45.83 15.64 49.31
C LEU A 436 -46.10 16.94 50.08
N GLU A 437 -46.59 17.99 49.43
CA GLU A 437 -46.82 19.32 50.04
C GLU A 437 -48.30 19.67 50.25
N LEU A 438 -49.12 18.70 50.69
CA LEU A 438 -50.48 18.95 51.19
C LEU A 438 -50.52 19.35 52.68
N PHE A 439 -49.37 19.57 53.33
CA PHE A 439 -49.30 20.01 54.73
C PHE A 439 -48.26 21.10 54.95
N GLN A 440 -48.58 22.35 54.56
CA GLN A 440 -48.34 23.51 55.42
C GLN A 440 -48.92 24.78 54.79
N ASP A 441 -50.10 25.16 55.31
CA ASP A 441 -50.71 26.45 55.05
C ASP A 441 -49.97 27.58 55.81
N PHE A 442 -49.79 28.68 55.08
CA PHE A 442 -49.89 30.08 55.50
C PHE A 442 -49.45 30.49 56.91
N ASN A 443 -48.37 31.29 56.97
CA ASN A 443 -48.48 32.70 57.35
C ASN A 443 -47.12 33.40 57.28
N SER A 444 -46.93 34.26 56.28
CA SER A 444 -46.10 35.45 56.45
C SER A 444 -46.74 36.62 55.69
N LYS A 445 -47.42 37.47 56.45
CA LYS A 445 -47.73 38.83 56.03
C LYS A 445 -46.38 39.56 55.88
N SER A 446 -45.99 39.88 54.65
CA SER A 446 -44.97 40.91 54.42
C SER A 446 -45.69 42.23 54.16
N GLU A 447 -45.53 43.17 55.09
CA GLU A 447 -45.92 44.56 54.92
C GLU A 447 -45.25 45.15 53.68
N TYR A 448 -46.06 45.73 52.80
CA TYR A 448 -45.60 46.54 51.67
C TYR A 448 -45.20 47.92 52.19
N SER A 449 -43.90 48.19 52.28
CA SER A 449 -43.38 49.56 52.27
C SER A 449 -43.14 49.95 50.81
N SER A 450 -44.09 50.71 50.25
CA SER A 450 -43.89 51.42 48.99
C SER A 450 -43.04 52.66 49.24
N ASP A 451 -41.72 52.53 49.24
CA ASP A 451 -40.82 53.61 48.78
C ASP A 451 -39.39 53.08 48.69
N GLY A 452 -39.09 52.44 47.57
CA GLY A 452 -37.74 52.07 47.20
C GLY A 452 -37.52 52.53 45.77
N GLN A 453 -36.90 53.69 45.60
CA GLN A 453 -36.53 54.23 44.31
C GLN A 453 -35.83 53.16 43.46
N PHE A 454 -36.28 53.04 42.21
CA PHE A 454 -35.73 52.15 41.18
C PHE A 454 -34.34 52.63 40.72
N GLN A 455 -33.36 52.71 41.62
CA GLN A 455 -31.97 53.01 41.27
C GLN A 455 -31.17 51.72 41.11
N MET A 456 -30.51 51.58 39.96
CA MET A 456 -29.58 50.48 39.69
C MET A 456 -28.33 50.65 40.55
N ASN A 457 -27.81 49.57 41.14
CA ASN A 457 -26.52 49.56 41.86
C ASN A 457 -25.59 48.48 41.30
N ASP A 458 -24.32 48.49 41.71
CA ASP A 458 -23.30 47.53 41.24
C ASP A 458 -23.62 46.07 41.61
N GLU A 459 -24.52 45.82 42.58
CA GLU A 459 -24.99 44.49 42.96
C GLU A 459 -25.97 43.88 41.94
N ASP A 460 -26.53 44.67 41.02
CA ASP A 460 -27.40 44.14 39.95
C ASP A 460 -26.58 43.38 38.87
N VAL A 461 -25.25 43.57 38.83
CA VAL A 461 -24.33 42.81 37.95
C VAL A 461 -24.17 41.36 38.43
N SER A 462 -24.16 41.13 39.74
CA SER A 462 -24.04 39.79 40.34
C SER A 462 -25.30 38.93 40.20
N ILE A 463 -26.47 39.51 39.94
CA ILE A 463 -27.72 38.75 39.70
C ILE A 463 -27.68 38.03 38.34
N LEU A 464 -26.85 38.51 37.40
CA LEU A 464 -26.61 37.85 36.11
C LEU A 464 -25.48 36.82 36.17
N SER A 465 -24.72 36.75 37.27
CA SER A 465 -23.72 35.70 37.48
C SER A 465 -24.36 34.50 38.18
N VAL A 466 -23.97 33.30 37.77
CA VAL A 466 -24.48 32.02 38.33
C VAL A 466 -24.07 31.84 39.81
N GLU A 467 -23.25 32.73 40.35
CA GLU A 467 -22.57 32.62 41.65
C GLU A 467 -23.49 32.78 42.87
N GLU A 468 -24.67 33.40 42.74
CA GLU A 468 -25.58 33.61 43.88
C GLU A 468 -26.27 32.32 44.36
N ARG A 469 -26.38 31.28 43.51
CA ARG A 469 -26.94 29.96 43.90
C ARG A 469 -26.10 29.25 44.96
N THR A 470 -24.79 29.44 44.95
CA THR A 470 -23.86 28.81 45.89
C THR A 470 -23.84 29.50 47.26
N GLN A 471 -24.10 30.81 47.32
CA GLN A 471 -24.03 31.55 48.58
C GLN A 471 -25.24 31.31 49.49
N ILE A 472 -26.44 31.14 48.92
CA ILE A 472 -27.65 30.86 49.72
C ILE A 472 -27.63 29.41 50.25
N ALA A 473 -27.07 28.45 49.51
CA ALA A 473 -26.87 27.08 49.99
C ALA A 473 -25.82 26.99 51.12
N SER A 474 -24.89 27.95 51.21
CA SER A 474 -23.86 27.98 52.25
C SER A 474 -24.30 28.58 53.59
N GLY A 475 -25.57 28.98 53.71
CA GLY A 475 -26.17 29.50 54.95
C GLY A 475 -26.55 28.43 55.98
N GLU A 476 -26.69 27.16 55.57
CA GLU A 476 -26.83 26.01 56.47
C GLU A 476 -25.54 25.18 56.43
N LYS A 477 -24.54 25.61 57.21
CA LYS A 477 -23.37 24.78 57.47
C LYS A 477 -23.79 23.57 58.31
N ILE A 478 -23.87 22.41 57.69
CA ILE A 478 -23.65 21.13 58.38
C ILE A 478 -22.15 21.11 58.75
N PRO A 479 -21.77 21.00 60.03
CA PRO A 479 -20.38 20.84 60.40
C PRO A 479 -19.93 19.43 59.97
N GLU A 480 -18.76 19.37 59.33
CA GLU A 480 -18.09 18.16 58.82
C GLU A 480 -18.44 17.75 57.38
N GLU A 481 -17.99 18.55 56.41
CA GLU A 481 -17.54 17.97 55.14
C GLU A 481 -16.18 18.58 54.77
N ILE A 482 -15.16 17.71 54.71
CA ILE A 482 -13.84 18.04 54.22
C ILE A 482 -13.96 18.20 52.70
N ILE A 483 -14.07 19.43 52.23
CA ILE A 483 -14.01 19.73 50.80
C ILE A 483 -12.53 19.72 50.39
N ASN A 484 -12.10 18.58 49.83
CA ASN A 484 -10.84 18.48 49.12
C ASN A 484 -10.98 19.23 47.78
N GLN A 485 -10.55 20.49 47.74
CA GLN A 485 -10.38 21.24 46.51
C GLN A 485 -9.15 20.70 45.76
N TYR A 486 -9.34 19.64 44.98
CA TYR A 486 -8.45 19.36 43.85
C TYR A 486 -9.14 19.81 42.58
N ASP A 487 -8.57 20.88 42.04
CA ASP A 487 -9.04 21.65 40.91
C ASP A 487 -8.97 20.83 39.62
N PHE A 488 -10.09 20.72 38.89
CA PHE A 488 -10.21 20.02 37.60
C PHE A 488 -9.22 20.53 36.54
N PHE A 489 -8.66 21.72 36.76
CA PHE A 489 -7.68 22.38 35.91
C PHE A 489 -6.22 21.94 36.13
N GLU A 490 -5.87 21.36 37.28
CA GLU A 490 -4.50 20.81 37.51
C GLU A 490 -4.31 19.44 36.85
N ILE A 491 -5.37 18.63 36.75
CA ILE A 491 -5.31 17.26 36.19
C ILE A 491 -5.16 17.26 34.65
N ASN A 492 -5.56 18.35 33.98
CA ASN A 492 -5.56 18.44 32.51
C ASN A 492 -4.48 19.38 31.93
N LYS A 493 -3.48 19.75 32.73
CA LYS A 493 -2.34 20.53 32.22
C LYS A 493 -1.39 19.59 31.47
N ILE A 494 -1.43 19.64 30.15
CA ILE A 494 -0.46 18.98 29.28
C ILE A 494 0.89 19.72 29.45
N ILE A 495 1.94 18.97 29.77
CA ILE A 495 3.35 19.42 29.74
C ILE A 495 3.87 19.34 28.31
#